data_AF-A0AAE1GV43-F1
#
_entry.id   AF-A0AAE1GV43-F1
#
_cell.length_a   1.000
_cell.length_b   1.000
_cell.length_c   1.000
_cell.angle_alpha   90.00
_cell.angle_beta   90.00
_cell.angle_gamma   90.00
#
_symmetry.space_group_name_H-M   'P 1'
#
loop_
_entity.id
_entity.type
_entity.pdbx_description
1 polymer ?
#
loop_
_entity_poly.entity_id
_entity_poly.type
_entity_poly.pdbx_seq_one_letter_code
_entity_poly.pdbx_strand_id
1 'polypeptide(L)'
;MCACVCVKASIVGYRTGKVLSYGVRNKFCQICALARKRRRTPKRHACFKDFEGASTKMETEIILEGFQASEKMHKVRYLEVVADRDASVHNTLVTQAPYGPWELVRKIDCKNHLFRNFRSWLIDLSKNTKLPLPDSVDRQDQRTVKATKQELLTLRAPVRDNVLKMSVAISKASTHRGKEAVAQSQEAARLLADPSTSSTVGQPAPSTTNVAHPASATPPAGPSTSSAHAGTSPEENWVKRLEKAGVWKEIMSFLNKMADRSCSLIHNVNNNICEIANSVTTKFIAGKRIFYSGRDSFNTRCGTAALAMNTSGQFRRVIQKHMQDGESPGTFTSQHNTLKVSKLTGARKRRALFMESRQPPKRRRTAAGPDEDYGLDAQGPEDEDDPQPLPEVEDVAVLEAKIRAHMDAIDKSRERIEEIMKIAQNSWEGGPPRSPCARTSVDKHYRRRA
;
A
#
# COMPACT_ATOMS: atom_id res chain seq x y z
N MET A 1 30.71 -16.55 10.44
CA MET A 1 29.44 -16.33 9.72
C MET A 1 29.70 -15.41 8.53
N CYS A 2 29.91 -15.95 7.32
CA CYS A 2 30.03 -15.13 6.12
C CYS A 2 28.63 -14.74 5.65
N ALA A 3 28.20 -13.51 5.93
CA ALA A 3 27.03 -12.93 5.31
C ALA A 3 27.33 -12.78 3.81
N CYS A 4 26.82 -13.69 2.98
CA CYS A 4 26.70 -13.41 1.55
C CYS A 4 25.83 -12.15 1.42
N VAL A 5 26.42 -11.04 0.99
CA VAL A 5 25.70 -9.79 0.71
C VAL A 5 25.05 -9.93 -0.67
N CYS A 6 24.07 -10.83 -0.72
CA CYS A 6 23.24 -11.10 -1.89
C CYS A 6 21.83 -10.55 -1.63
N VAL A 7 21.28 -9.87 -2.61
CA VAL A 7 19.90 -9.38 -2.60
C VAL A 7 19.16 -10.02 -3.77
N LYS A 8 17.87 -10.30 -3.56
CA LYS A 8 16.97 -10.78 -4.59
C LYS A 8 15.76 -9.87 -4.65
N ALA A 9 15.26 -9.61 -5.85
CA ALA A 9 14.02 -8.87 -6.05
C ALA A 9 13.22 -9.53 -7.18
N SER A 10 11.91 -9.34 -7.15
CA SER A 10 11.00 -9.89 -8.15
C SER A 10 9.86 -8.92 -8.41
N ILE A 11 9.50 -8.77 -9.69
CA ILE A 11 8.32 -8.04 -10.13
C ILE A 11 7.23 -9.07 -10.37
N VAL A 12 6.07 -8.89 -9.74
CA VAL A 12 4.93 -9.79 -9.85
C VAL A 12 3.75 -9.00 -10.43
N GLY A 13 3.11 -9.54 -11.46
CA GLY A 13 1.91 -8.96 -12.02
C GLY A 13 0.76 -9.08 -11.02
N TYR A 14 0.16 -7.94 -10.63
CA TYR A 14 -0.90 -7.91 -9.63
C TYR A 14 -2.11 -8.76 -10.03
N ARG A 15 -2.59 -8.59 -11.27
CA ARG A 15 -3.73 -9.35 -11.80
C ARG A 15 -3.36 -10.79 -12.15
N THR A 16 -2.27 -11.01 -12.87
CA THR A 16 -1.93 -12.35 -13.37
C THR A 16 -1.39 -13.27 -12.27
N GLY A 17 -0.88 -12.69 -11.18
CA GLY A 17 -0.15 -13.39 -10.13
C GLY A 17 1.15 -14.05 -10.56
N LYS A 18 1.63 -13.74 -11.77
CA LYS A 18 2.86 -14.30 -12.35
C LYS A 18 4.05 -13.40 -12.04
N VAL A 19 5.18 -14.02 -11.74
CA VAL A 19 6.49 -13.36 -11.67
C VAL A 19 6.88 -12.95 -13.08
N LEU A 20 6.94 -11.63 -13.33
CA LEU A 20 7.25 -11.03 -14.62
C LEU A 20 8.76 -10.82 -14.80
N SER A 21 9.46 -10.52 -13.71
CA SER A 21 10.91 -10.39 -13.68
C SER A 21 11.45 -10.83 -12.34
N TYR A 22 12.66 -11.37 -12.32
CA TYR A 22 13.40 -11.65 -11.10
C TYR A 22 14.88 -11.34 -11.32
N GLY A 23 15.56 -10.94 -10.26
CA GLY A 23 17.00 -10.78 -10.30
C GLY A 23 17.64 -11.01 -8.96
N VAL A 24 18.94 -11.28 -9.01
CA VAL A 24 19.80 -11.45 -7.85
C VAL A 24 21.02 -10.58 -8.09
N ARG A 25 21.47 -9.82 -7.08
CA ARG A 25 22.73 -9.08 -7.09
C ARG A 25 23.60 -9.53 -5.93
N ASN A 26 24.92 -9.49 -6.12
CA ASN A 26 25.89 -9.88 -5.11
C ASN A 26 27.06 -8.91 -5.07
N LYS A 27 27.28 -8.33 -3.88
CA LYS A 27 28.36 -7.39 -3.61
C LYS A 27 29.66 -8.06 -3.14
N PHE A 28 29.61 -9.34 -2.75
CA PHE A 28 30.72 -10.00 -2.08
C PHE A 28 31.21 -11.26 -2.82
N CYS A 29 32.52 -11.32 -3.03
CA CYS A 29 33.22 -12.54 -3.43
C CYS A 29 34.38 -12.79 -2.45
N GLN A 30 34.40 -13.96 -1.82
CA GLN A 30 35.41 -14.31 -0.82
C GLN A 30 36.82 -14.38 -1.41
N ILE A 31 36.98 -14.92 -2.62
CA ILE A 31 38.28 -15.05 -3.30
C ILE A 31 38.84 -13.66 -3.62
N CYS A 32 38.02 -12.78 -4.20
CA CYS A 32 38.41 -11.39 -4.46
C CYS A 32 38.69 -10.60 -3.18
N ALA A 33 37.86 -10.77 -2.14
CA ALA A 33 38.06 -10.09 -0.86
C ALA A 33 39.36 -10.50 -0.17
N LEU A 34 39.68 -11.79 -0.17
CA LEU A 34 40.94 -12.33 0.35
C LEU A 34 42.15 -11.85 -0.43
N ALA A 35 42.07 -11.86 -1.77
CA ALA A 35 43.13 -11.38 -2.64
C ALA A 35 43.45 -9.90 -2.38
N ARG A 36 42.41 -9.07 -2.28
CA ARG A 36 42.52 -7.65 -1.91
C ARG A 36 43.14 -7.47 -0.52
N LYS A 37 42.67 -8.21 0.49
CA LYS A 37 43.22 -8.14 1.86
C LYS A 37 44.70 -8.51 1.91
N ARG A 38 45.12 -9.48 1.08
CA ARG A 38 46.51 -9.96 0.98
C ARG A 38 47.35 -9.20 -0.04
N ARG A 39 46.81 -8.17 -0.71
CA ARG A 39 47.46 -7.42 -1.79
C ARG A 39 48.05 -8.32 -2.89
N ARG A 40 47.30 -9.36 -3.26
CA ARG A 40 47.66 -10.31 -4.33
C ARG A 40 46.60 -10.29 -5.43
N THR A 41 46.98 -10.72 -6.62
CA THR A 41 46.01 -11.00 -7.68
C THR A 41 45.11 -12.16 -7.27
N PRO A 42 43.79 -12.08 -7.53
CA PRO A 42 42.89 -13.17 -7.22
C PRO A 42 43.24 -14.41 -8.04
N LYS A 43 43.23 -15.58 -7.40
CA LYS A 43 43.33 -16.87 -8.11
C LYS A 43 42.20 -16.96 -9.15
N ARG A 44 42.44 -17.66 -10.26
CA ARG A 44 41.42 -17.90 -11.29
C ARG A 44 40.19 -18.55 -10.67
N HIS A 45 39.03 -17.91 -10.79
CA HIS A 45 37.76 -18.40 -10.27
C HIS A 45 36.59 -17.75 -11.03
N ALA A 46 35.41 -18.37 -10.97
CA ALA A 46 34.17 -17.75 -11.40
C ALA A 46 33.76 -16.68 -10.37
N CYS A 47 34.04 -15.41 -10.66
CA CYS A 47 33.67 -14.30 -9.79
C CYS A 47 32.20 -13.97 -10.01
N PHE A 48 31.43 -14.05 -8.93
CA PHE A 48 30.00 -13.76 -8.94
C PHE A 48 29.67 -12.43 -8.25
N LYS A 49 30.65 -11.52 -8.12
CA LYS A 49 30.42 -10.15 -7.64
C LYS A 49 30.07 -9.29 -8.85
N ASP A 50 28.91 -8.65 -8.82
CA ASP A 50 28.38 -7.85 -9.94
C ASP A 50 27.79 -6.51 -9.50
N PHE A 51 27.97 -6.16 -8.22
CA PHE A 51 27.43 -4.93 -7.68
C PHE A 51 28.47 -4.19 -6.85
N GLU A 52 28.51 -2.87 -7.04
CA GLU A 52 29.35 -1.94 -6.30
C GLU A 52 28.50 -0.80 -5.72
N GLY A 53 28.86 -0.31 -4.54
CA GLY A 53 28.07 0.71 -3.83
C GLY A 53 27.27 0.16 -2.63
N ALA A 54 26.23 0.90 -2.20
CA ALA A 54 25.46 0.58 -0.99
C ALA A 54 24.56 -0.65 -1.21
N SER A 55 24.48 -1.56 -0.21
CA SER A 55 23.68 -2.78 -0.33
C SER A 55 22.18 -2.51 -0.50
N THR A 56 21.70 -1.39 0.02
CA THR A 56 20.32 -0.92 -0.12
C THR A 56 19.93 -0.63 -1.57
N LYS A 57 20.90 -0.29 -2.45
CA LYS A 57 20.65 -0.01 -3.86
C LYS A 57 20.53 -1.28 -4.72
N MET A 58 20.99 -2.43 -4.24
CA MET A 58 20.95 -3.69 -5.00
C MET A 58 19.52 -4.08 -5.38
N GLU A 59 18.57 -3.94 -4.46
CA GLU A 59 17.16 -4.23 -4.73
C GLU A 59 16.59 -3.29 -5.78
N THR A 60 16.87 -1.99 -5.62
CA THR A 60 16.41 -0.95 -6.52
C THR A 60 16.93 -1.13 -7.94
N GLU A 61 18.21 -1.51 -8.10
CA GLU A 61 18.80 -1.76 -9.42
C GLU A 61 18.17 -2.98 -10.10
N ILE A 62 17.91 -4.07 -9.37
CA ILE A 62 17.20 -5.24 -9.91
C ILE A 62 15.82 -4.87 -10.43
N ILE A 63 15.06 -4.08 -9.66
CA ILE A 63 13.72 -3.65 -10.06
C ILE A 63 13.81 -2.75 -11.29
N LEU A 64 14.74 -1.80 -11.32
CA LEU A 64 14.94 -0.92 -12.48
C LEU A 64 15.26 -1.72 -13.76
N GLU A 65 16.16 -2.69 -13.69
CA GLU A 65 16.47 -3.60 -14.80
C GLU A 65 15.21 -4.35 -15.27
N GLY A 66 14.39 -4.81 -14.32
CA GLY A 66 13.13 -5.49 -14.62
C GLY A 66 12.11 -4.59 -15.32
N PHE A 67 12.09 -3.29 -15.00
CA PHE A 67 11.25 -2.30 -15.70
C PHE A 67 11.80 -2.00 -17.09
N GLN A 68 13.11 -1.77 -17.25
CA GLN A 68 13.73 -1.49 -18.55
C GLN A 68 13.63 -2.68 -19.52
N ALA A 69 13.72 -3.91 -19.01
CA ALA A 69 13.60 -5.10 -19.84
C ALA A 69 12.15 -5.48 -20.20
N SER A 70 11.15 -4.86 -19.58
CA SER A 70 9.74 -5.24 -19.70
C SER A 70 9.22 -5.15 -21.15
N GLU A 71 9.51 -4.05 -21.85
CA GLU A 71 9.09 -3.85 -23.23
C GLU A 71 9.71 -4.89 -24.17
N LYS A 72 11.01 -5.16 -23.98
CA LYS A 72 11.74 -6.13 -24.81
C LYS A 72 11.25 -7.56 -24.57
N MET A 73 11.02 -7.94 -23.32
CA MET A 73 10.68 -9.31 -22.95
C MET A 73 9.19 -9.62 -23.16
N HIS A 74 8.32 -8.69 -22.78
CA HIS A 74 6.89 -8.93 -22.64
C HIS A 74 6.02 -8.01 -23.49
N LYS A 75 6.63 -7.02 -24.17
CA LYS A 75 5.92 -5.98 -24.95
C LYS A 75 4.87 -5.22 -24.12
N VAL A 76 5.14 -5.03 -22.83
CA VAL A 76 4.29 -4.28 -21.90
C VAL A 76 5.09 -3.26 -21.12
N ARG A 77 4.45 -2.18 -20.72
CA ARG A 77 5.00 -1.16 -19.80
C ARG A 77 4.34 -1.28 -18.43
N TYR A 78 5.12 -1.06 -17.38
CA TYR A 78 4.62 -1.06 -16.00
C TYR A 78 4.38 0.37 -15.50
N LEU A 79 3.17 0.90 -15.69
CA LEU A 79 2.84 2.27 -15.32
C LEU A 79 2.56 2.45 -13.82
N GLU A 80 2.18 1.38 -13.13
CA GLU A 80 1.81 1.42 -11.71
C GLU A 80 2.60 0.39 -10.91
N VAL A 81 3.10 0.79 -9.75
CA VAL A 81 3.80 -0.08 -8.82
C VAL A 81 3.14 -0.06 -7.46
N VAL A 82 2.73 -1.25 -6.99
CA VAL A 82 2.27 -1.44 -5.62
C VAL A 82 3.49 -1.68 -4.74
N ALA A 83 3.79 -0.73 -3.86
CA ALA A 83 4.98 -0.80 -3.01
C ALA A 83 4.64 -0.44 -1.57
N ASP A 84 5.50 -0.88 -0.65
CA ASP A 84 5.48 -0.40 0.73
C ASP A 84 6.03 1.04 0.80
N ARG A 85 6.10 1.61 2.00
CA ARG A 85 6.51 2.98 2.29
C ARG A 85 7.90 3.35 1.78
N ASP A 86 8.77 2.37 1.52
CA ASP A 86 10.10 2.63 0.95
C ASP A 86 10.00 3.38 -0.38
N ALA A 87 10.54 4.60 -0.38
CA ALA A 87 10.51 5.51 -1.53
C ALA A 87 11.74 5.34 -2.44
N SER A 88 12.78 4.61 -2.01
CA SER A 88 14.04 4.48 -2.74
C SER A 88 13.85 3.89 -4.14
N VAL A 89 13.05 2.83 -4.26
CA VAL A 89 12.74 2.18 -5.53
C VAL A 89 11.94 3.12 -6.43
N HIS A 90 10.84 3.68 -5.92
CA HIS A 90 9.98 4.56 -6.70
C HIS A 90 10.69 5.84 -7.16
N ASN A 91 11.46 6.50 -6.27
CA ASN A 91 12.25 7.67 -6.64
C ASN A 91 13.25 7.34 -7.76
N THR A 92 13.85 6.15 -7.73
CA THR A 92 14.79 5.74 -8.78
C THR A 92 14.08 5.46 -10.10
N LEU A 93 12.90 4.83 -10.07
CA LEU A 93 12.07 4.62 -11.26
C LEU A 93 11.61 5.94 -11.89
N VAL A 94 11.21 6.93 -11.07
CA VAL A 94 10.84 8.27 -11.55
C VAL A 94 12.06 8.99 -12.14
N THR A 95 13.20 8.95 -11.45
CA THR A 95 14.43 9.63 -11.91
C THR A 95 14.96 9.04 -13.22
N GLN A 96 14.95 7.71 -13.34
CA GLN A 96 15.49 7.01 -14.51
C GLN A 96 14.48 6.92 -15.66
N ALA A 97 13.20 7.15 -15.39
CA ALA A 97 12.11 7.21 -16.37
C ALA A 97 12.21 6.09 -17.44
N PRO A 98 12.05 4.80 -17.06
CA PRO A 98 12.35 3.66 -17.93
C PRO A 98 11.55 3.63 -19.23
N TYR A 99 10.40 4.32 -19.28
CA TYR A 99 9.53 4.42 -20.47
C TYR A 99 9.50 5.83 -21.07
N GLY A 100 10.43 6.71 -20.67
CA GLY A 100 10.51 8.10 -21.10
C GLY A 100 9.89 9.09 -20.11
N PRO A 101 10.14 10.40 -20.33
CA PRO A 101 9.79 11.46 -19.38
C PRO A 101 8.28 11.71 -19.23
N TRP A 102 7.48 11.24 -20.19
CA TRP A 102 6.03 11.48 -20.25
C TRP A 102 5.21 10.37 -19.57
N GLU A 103 5.81 9.21 -19.34
CA GLU A 103 5.15 8.03 -18.75
C GLU A 103 5.84 7.64 -17.44
N LEU A 104 5.64 8.48 -16.43
CA LEU A 104 6.21 8.25 -15.10
C LEU A 104 5.46 7.16 -14.35
N VAL A 105 6.22 6.27 -13.70
CA VAL A 105 5.66 5.19 -12.89
C VAL A 105 4.97 5.78 -11.65
N ARG A 106 3.68 5.48 -11.50
CA ARG A 106 2.87 5.87 -10.35
C ARG A 106 3.02 4.87 -9.22
N LYS A 107 3.24 5.37 -8.01
CA LYS A 107 3.23 4.54 -6.80
C LYS A 107 1.82 4.40 -6.25
N ILE A 108 1.45 3.18 -5.90
CA ILE A 108 0.27 2.87 -5.09
C ILE A 108 0.77 2.24 -3.79
N ASP A 109 0.38 2.79 -2.65
CA ASP A 109 0.81 2.28 -1.35
C ASP A 109 0.01 1.03 -0.97
N CYS A 110 0.68 0.07 -0.34
CA CYS A 110 0.00 -1.12 0.17
C CYS A 110 -0.95 -0.78 1.35
N LYS A 111 -2.24 -1.11 1.20
CA LYS A 111 -3.27 -0.96 2.25
C LYS A 111 -2.84 -1.53 3.59
N ASN A 112 -2.36 -2.78 3.61
CA ASN A 112 -1.96 -3.48 4.83
C ASN A 112 -0.85 -2.72 5.57
N HIS A 113 0.09 -2.14 4.83
CA HIS A 113 1.19 -1.37 5.39
C HIS A 113 0.72 0.00 5.89
N LEU A 114 -0.20 0.68 5.18
CA LEU A 114 -0.82 1.92 5.65
C LEU A 114 -1.54 1.70 6.99
N PHE A 115 -2.39 0.67 7.09
CA PHE A 115 -3.11 0.37 8.33
C PHE A 115 -2.18 -0.11 9.45
N ARG A 116 -1.17 -0.92 9.16
CA ARG A 116 -0.17 -1.32 10.18
C ARG A 116 0.57 -0.10 10.73
N ASN A 117 0.97 0.84 9.87
CA ASN A 117 1.62 2.08 10.29
C ASN A 117 0.68 2.94 11.13
N PHE A 118 -0.55 3.16 10.68
CA PHE A 118 -1.55 3.93 11.41
C PHE A 118 -1.80 3.37 12.81
N ARG A 119 -2.01 2.06 12.91
CA ARG A 119 -2.18 1.36 14.19
C ARG A 119 -0.93 1.49 15.07
N SER A 120 0.27 1.35 14.49
CA SER A 120 1.52 1.55 15.24
C SER A 120 1.61 2.95 15.81
N TRP A 121 1.32 3.99 15.01
CA TRP A 121 1.36 5.37 15.47
C TRP A 121 0.41 5.63 16.63
N LEU A 122 -0.82 5.11 16.58
CA LEU A 122 -1.79 5.23 17.68
C LEU A 122 -1.35 4.45 18.92
N ILE A 123 -0.80 3.25 18.75
CA ILE A 123 -0.26 2.45 19.86
C ILE A 123 0.93 3.18 20.50
N ASP A 124 1.85 3.72 19.70
CA ASP A 124 3.02 4.44 20.18
C ASP A 124 2.60 5.74 20.89
N LEU A 125 1.59 6.43 20.38
CA LEU A 125 0.96 7.58 21.02
C LEU A 125 0.38 7.20 22.40
N SER A 126 -0.33 6.07 22.49
CA SER A 126 -0.88 5.57 23.76
C SER A 126 0.19 5.21 24.79
N LYS A 127 1.41 4.88 24.35
CA LYS A 127 2.54 4.54 25.22
C LYS A 127 3.37 5.77 25.60
N ASN A 128 3.35 6.81 24.78
CA ASN A 128 4.24 7.95 24.92
C ASN A 128 3.97 8.71 26.24
N THR A 129 4.93 8.67 27.16
CA THR A 129 4.91 9.38 28.46
C THR A 129 5.42 10.81 28.35
N LYS A 130 6.00 11.18 27.20
CA LYS A 130 6.65 12.47 26.96
C LYS A 130 5.85 13.35 25.99
N LEU A 131 4.53 13.18 25.93
CA LEU A 131 3.69 14.06 25.13
C LEU A 131 3.86 15.51 25.61
N PRO A 132 4.13 16.46 24.70
CA PRO A 132 4.22 17.86 25.07
C PRO A 132 2.89 18.32 25.65
N LEU A 133 2.96 19.14 26.70
CA LEU A 133 1.76 19.76 27.26
C LEU A 133 1.11 20.64 26.19
N PRO A 134 -0.23 20.71 26.16
CA PRO A 134 -0.95 21.65 25.30
C PRO A 134 -0.44 23.09 25.51
N ASP A 135 -0.41 23.88 24.45
CA ASP A 135 0.03 25.28 24.50
C ASP A 135 -0.82 26.15 25.44
N SER A 136 -2.05 25.71 25.75
CA SER A 136 -2.97 26.34 26.70
C SER A 136 -2.61 26.16 28.17
N VAL A 137 -1.65 25.28 28.50
CA VAL A 137 -1.25 25.01 29.89
C VAL A 137 -0.08 25.90 30.29
N ASP A 138 -0.27 26.72 31.31
CA ASP A 138 0.82 27.48 31.92
C ASP A 138 1.84 26.52 32.54
N ARG A 139 3.08 26.58 32.04
CA ARG A 139 4.18 25.70 32.46
C ARG A 139 4.72 26.06 33.85
N GLN A 140 4.42 27.27 34.33
CA GLN A 140 4.84 27.75 35.65
C GLN A 140 3.94 27.19 36.76
N ASP A 141 2.68 26.87 36.44
CA ASP A 141 1.76 26.23 37.38
C ASP A 141 1.93 24.70 37.41
N GLN A 142 2.67 24.23 38.41
CA GLN A 142 2.93 22.80 38.60
C GLN A 142 1.67 21.97 38.89
N ARG A 143 0.58 22.58 39.41
CA ARG A 143 -0.66 21.85 39.73
C ARG A 143 -1.41 21.47 38.45
N THR A 144 -1.61 22.42 37.54
CA THR A 144 -2.24 22.17 36.23
C THR A 144 -1.40 21.23 35.37
N VAL A 145 -0.07 21.37 35.41
CA VAL A 145 0.85 20.42 34.74
C VAL A 145 0.66 18.99 35.24
N LYS A 146 0.57 18.80 36.57
CA LYS A 146 0.38 17.46 37.18
C LYS A 146 -1.00 16.88 36.84
N ALA A 147 -2.05 17.70 36.91
CA ALA A 147 -3.41 17.30 36.55
C ALA A 147 -3.50 16.87 35.07
N THR A 148 -2.92 17.66 34.15
CA THR A 148 -2.90 17.36 32.71
C THR A 148 -2.14 16.06 32.42
N LYS A 149 -0.99 15.83 33.09
CA LYS A 149 -0.26 14.56 32.97
C LYS A 149 -1.08 13.36 33.46
N GLN A 150 -1.83 13.52 34.55
CA GLN A 150 -2.71 12.48 35.06
C GLN A 150 -3.85 12.19 34.07
N GLU A 151 -4.46 13.23 33.50
CA GLU A 151 -5.50 13.09 32.47
C GLU A 151 -4.96 12.37 31.22
N LEU A 152 -3.76 12.73 30.76
CA LEU A 152 -3.08 12.04 29.65
C LEU A 152 -2.93 10.53 29.89
N LEU A 153 -2.65 10.11 31.13
CA LEU A 153 -2.59 8.68 31.48
C LEU A 153 -3.95 7.99 31.33
N THR A 154 -5.03 8.67 31.74
CA THR A 154 -6.40 8.13 31.61
C THR A 154 -6.84 7.99 30.16
N LEU A 155 -6.38 8.87 29.27
CA LEU A 155 -6.75 8.88 27.85
C LEU A 155 -6.04 7.80 27.02
N ARG A 156 -5.04 7.10 27.58
CA ARG A 156 -4.30 6.04 26.88
C ARG A 156 -5.15 4.83 26.56
N ALA A 157 -5.94 4.36 27.52
CA ALA A 157 -6.82 3.21 27.33
C ALA A 157 -7.88 3.53 26.26
N PRO A 158 -8.62 4.65 26.31
CA PRO A 158 -9.52 5.06 25.25
C PRO A 158 -8.87 5.09 23.85
N VAL A 159 -7.68 5.70 23.70
CA VAL A 159 -7.01 5.74 22.39
C VAL A 159 -6.65 4.34 21.90
N ARG A 160 -6.09 3.50 22.78
CA ARG A 160 -5.68 2.12 22.44
C ARG A 160 -6.88 1.24 22.08
N ASP A 161 -7.94 1.34 22.85
CA ASP A 161 -9.11 0.46 22.73
C ASP A 161 -9.94 0.84 21.48
N ASN A 162 -9.84 2.10 21.01
CA ASN A 162 -10.46 2.59 19.78
C ASN A 162 -9.58 2.45 18.50
N VAL A 163 -8.35 1.94 18.57
CA VAL A 163 -7.44 1.81 17.41
C VAL A 163 -8.09 1.03 16.25
N LEU A 164 -8.75 -0.08 16.59
CA LEU A 164 -9.41 -0.91 15.60
C LEU A 164 -10.68 -0.21 15.06
N LYS A 165 -11.46 0.46 15.93
CA LYS A 165 -12.67 1.23 15.53
C LYS A 165 -12.31 2.25 14.45
N MET A 166 -11.28 3.04 14.69
CA MET A 166 -10.78 4.03 13.72
C MET A 166 -10.29 3.38 12.42
N SER A 167 -9.57 2.27 12.51
CA SER A 167 -9.08 1.56 11.31
C SER A 167 -10.23 1.03 10.45
N VAL A 168 -11.26 0.46 11.09
CA VAL A 168 -12.45 -0.06 10.40
C VAL A 168 -13.23 1.07 9.75
N ALA A 169 -13.41 2.21 10.44
CA ALA A 169 -14.08 3.38 9.89
C ALA A 169 -13.37 3.90 8.61
N ILE A 170 -12.03 4.01 8.63
CA ILE A 170 -11.26 4.41 7.45
C ILE A 170 -11.40 3.38 6.32
N SER A 171 -11.39 2.09 6.64
CA SER A 171 -11.57 1.03 5.64
C SER A 171 -12.97 1.09 5.00
N LYS A 172 -14.03 1.18 5.81
CA LYS A 172 -15.42 1.33 5.35
C LYS A 172 -15.56 2.58 4.47
N ALA A 173 -15.01 3.71 4.90
CA ALA A 173 -15.04 4.97 4.13
C ALA A 173 -14.28 4.87 2.80
N SER A 174 -13.13 4.19 2.77
CA SER A 174 -12.34 3.99 1.56
C SER A 174 -13.08 3.09 0.56
N THR A 175 -13.70 2.01 1.04
CA THR A 175 -14.51 1.11 0.22
C THR A 175 -15.76 1.81 -0.32
N HIS A 176 -16.43 2.64 0.49
CA HIS A 176 -17.55 3.44 0.04
C HIS A 176 -17.14 4.37 -1.11
N ARG A 177 -16.07 5.14 -0.91
CA ARG A 177 -15.52 6.05 -1.93
C ARG A 177 -15.03 5.34 -3.19
N GLY A 178 -14.59 4.08 -3.08
CA GLY A 178 -14.23 3.26 -4.25
C GLY A 178 -15.43 2.79 -5.08
N LYS A 179 -16.62 2.71 -4.47
CA LYS A 179 -17.88 2.35 -5.16
C LYS A 179 -18.57 3.55 -5.80
N GLU A 180 -18.25 4.77 -5.37
CA GLU A 180 -18.77 6.00 -5.96
C GLU A 180 -18.23 6.20 -7.38
N ALA A 181 -19.13 6.32 -8.36
CA ALA A 181 -18.79 6.59 -9.77
C ALA A 181 -18.50 8.08 -10.05
N VAL A 182 -18.11 8.85 -9.02
CA VAL A 182 -17.93 10.31 -9.11
C VAL A 182 -16.44 10.66 -9.01
N ALA A 183 -15.97 11.59 -9.84
CA ALA A 183 -14.60 12.09 -9.75
C ALA A 183 -14.37 12.74 -8.36
N GLN A 184 -13.30 12.34 -7.66
CA GLN A 184 -13.00 12.80 -6.30
C GLN A 184 -12.98 14.32 -6.16
N SER A 185 -12.59 15.05 -7.21
CA SER A 185 -12.59 16.51 -7.25
C SER A 185 -14.01 17.12 -7.20
N GLN A 186 -14.98 16.46 -7.82
CA GLN A 186 -16.38 16.90 -7.84
C GLN A 186 -17.06 16.65 -6.49
N GLU A 187 -16.77 15.51 -5.85
CA GLU A 187 -17.34 15.19 -4.53
C GLU A 187 -16.67 15.99 -3.41
N ALA A 188 -15.35 16.23 -3.48
CA ALA A 188 -14.67 17.15 -2.55
C ALA A 188 -15.23 18.58 -2.66
N ALA A 189 -15.54 19.04 -3.87
CA ALA A 189 -16.20 20.34 -4.07
C ALA A 189 -17.63 20.36 -3.51
N ARG A 190 -18.39 19.26 -3.60
CA ARG A 190 -19.73 19.13 -2.98
C ARG A 190 -19.66 19.14 -1.46
N LEU A 191 -18.74 18.39 -0.87
CA LEU A 191 -18.56 18.35 0.59
C LEU A 191 -18.07 19.69 1.16
N LEU A 192 -17.26 20.44 0.41
CA LEU A 192 -16.86 21.81 0.78
C LEU A 192 -18.00 22.83 0.57
N ALA A 193 -18.95 22.53 -0.32
CA ALA A 193 -20.14 23.33 -0.55
C ALA A 193 -21.27 23.02 0.44
N ASP A 194 -21.13 21.98 1.27
CA ASP A 194 -22.10 21.62 2.30
C ASP A 194 -21.99 22.61 3.49
N PRO A 195 -23.02 23.44 3.74
CA PRO A 195 -22.98 24.51 4.76
C PRO A 195 -22.82 23.99 6.20
N SER A 196 -22.92 22.68 6.42
CA SER A 196 -22.65 22.04 7.71
C SER A 196 -21.15 21.94 8.07
N THR A 197 -20.26 22.11 7.09
CA THR A 197 -18.80 22.05 7.31
C THR A 197 -18.14 23.42 7.52
N SER A 198 -18.85 24.51 7.26
CA SER A 198 -18.40 25.88 7.57
C SER A 198 -19.02 26.40 8.87
N SER A 199 -18.54 25.91 10.02
CA SER A 199 -18.77 26.61 11.30
C SER A 199 -17.44 26.78 12.03
N THR A 200 -16.74 27.85 11.63
CA THR A 200 -15.76 28.54 12.45
C THR A 200 -16.43 29.02 13.74
N VAL A 201 -15.89 28.57 14.88
CA VAL A 201 -15.69 29.31 16.13
C VAL A 201 -16.63 30.50 16.41
N GLY A 202 -17.55 30.28 17.35
CA GLY A 202 -17.99 31.29 18.34
C GLY A 202 -19.04 32.31 17.90
N GLN A 203 -20.30 32.12 18.33
CA GLN A 203 -21.24 33.08 18.97
C GLN A 203 -22.67 32.52 18.95
N PRO A 204 -23.57 32.92 19.89
CA PRO A 204 -24.77 32.18 20.24
C PRO A 204 -25.95 32.46 19.29
N ALA A 205 -26.78 31.44 19.08
CA ALA A 205 -27.99 31.51 18.26
C ALA A 205 -28.98 32.57 18.77
N PRO A 206 -29.61 33.38 17.90
CA PRO A 206 -30.75 34.20 18.29
C PRO A 206 -32.03 33.36 18.29
N SER A 207 -32.85 33.60 19.29
CA SER A 207 -34.20 33.08 19.49
C SER A 207 -35.14 33.43 18.33
N THR A 208 -35.84 32.44 17.77
CA THR A 208 -37.00 32.66 16.92
C THR A 208 -38.20 31.85 17.40
N THR A 209 -39.07 32.56 18.11
CA THR A 209 -40.54 32.63 17.95
C THR A 209 -41.32 31.41 17.41
N ASN A 210 -42.14 30.86 18.31
CA ASN A 210 -43.55 30.51 18.17
C ASN A 210 -44.15 30.43 16.75
N VAL A 211 -44.61 29.23 16.37
CA VAL A 211 -45.92 29.06 15.72
C VAL A 211 -46.57 27.77 16.25
N ALA A 212 -47.79 27.91 16.74
CA ALA A 212 -48.64 26.88 17.30
C ALA A 212 -49.41 26.10 16.23
N HIS A 213 -49.73 24.83 16.51
CA HIS A 213 -50.89 24.13 15.95
C HIS A 213 -51.54 23.22 17.01
N PRO A 214 -52.86 22.95 16.89
CA PRO A 214 -53.77 22.92 18.03
C PRO A 214 -54.08 21.51 18.57
N ALA A 215 -54.54 21.49 19.82
CA ALA A 215 -55.02 20.32 20.54
C ALA A 215 -56.42 19.88 20.10
N SER A 216 -56.63 18.56 19.97
CA SER A 216 -57.78 17.84 20.56
C SER A 216 -57.84 16.38 20.08
N ALA A 217 -57.75 15.42 21.00
CA ALA A 217 -58.61 14.22 21.12
C ALA A 217 -57.95 13.14 22.03
N THR A 218 -58.40 13.05 23.28
CA THR A 218 -58.44 11.84 24.12
C THR A 218 -59.79 11.13 23.92
N PRO A 219 -60.09 9.89 24.36
CA PRO A 219 -59.35 8.86 25.16
C PRO A 219 -59.48 7.42 24.50
N PRO A 220 -59.29 6.21 25.12
CA PRO A 220 -59.16 5.87 26.54
C PRO A 220 -58.05 4.87 26.96
N ALA A 221 -57.97 4.75 28.28
CA ALA A 221 -57.03 3.98 29.09
C ALA A 221 -57.08 2.46 28.83
N GLY A 222 -55.89 1.86 28.79
CA GLY A 222 -55.60 0.43 28.85
C GLY A 222 -54.20 0.22 29.46
N PRO A 223 -53.94 -0.93 30.11
CA PRO A 223 -53.08 -0.98 31.28
C PRO A 223 -51.58 -0.92 30.96
N SER A 224 -50.88 -0.24 31.86
CA SER A 224 -49.45 -0.23 32.09
C SER A 224 -48.78 -1.59 31.94
N THR A 225 -47.89 -1.71 30.94
CA THR A 225 -46.72 -2.59 31.02
C THR A 225 -45.47 -1.74 30.87
N SER A 226 -44.91 -1.39 32.02
CA SER A 226 -43.58 -0.83 32.17
C SER A 226 -42.53 -1.80 31.61
N SER A 227 -41.89 -1.43 30.51
CA SER A 227 -40.51 -1.82 30.23
C SER A 227 -39.70 -0.54 30.10
N ALA A 228 -39.31 0.01 31.26
CA ALA A 228 -38.28 1.01 31.33
C ALA A 228 -36.98 0.36 30.84
N HIS A 229 -36.61 0.61 29.57
CA HIS A 229 -35.24 0.40 29.14
C HIS A 229 -34.39 1.45 29.86
N ALA A 230 -33.73 0.98 30.91
CA ALA A 230 -32.75 1.71 31.69
C ALA A 230 -31.75 2.40 30.75
N GLY A 231 -31.54 3.70 31.01
CA GLY A 231 -30.73 4.56 30.17
C GLY A 231 -29.33 4.02 29.92
N THR A 232 -28.97 3.93 28.65
CA THR A 232 -27.58 4.05 28.24
C THR A 232 -27.07 5.39 28.79
N SER A 233 -26.10 5.34 29.69
CA SER A 233 -25.30 6.51 30.07
C SER A 233 -24.92 7.28 28.80
N PRO A 234 -24.97 8.63 28.79
CA PRO A 234 -24.53 9.39 27.64
C PRO A 234 -23.10 8.98 27.30
N GLU A 235 -22.86 8.47 26.09
CA GLU A 235 -21.52 8.13 25.62
C GLU A 235 -20.61 9.33 25.88
N GLU A 236 -19.60 9.13 26.71
CA GLU A 236 -18.67 10.20 27.06
C GLU A 236 -17.94 10.66 25.79
N ASN A 237 -18.06 11.95 25.46
CA ASN A 237 -17.40 12.50 24.28
C ASN A 237 -15.89 12.64 24.53
N TRP A 238 -15.15 11.58 24.15
CA TRP A 238 -13.70 11.51 24.27
C TRP A 238 -12.96 12.58 23.48
N VAL A 239 -13.53 13.08 22.37
CA VAL A 239 -12.87 14.08 21.49
C VAL A 239 -12.56 15.36 22.27
N LYS A 240 -13.53 15.91 23.00
CA LYS A 240 -13.33 17.13 23.80
C LYS A 240 -12.25 16.98 24.88
N ARG A 241 -12.13 15.79 25.47
CA ARG A 241 -11.08 15.49 26.47
C ARG A 241 -9.71 15.34 25.80
N LEU A 242 -9.65 14.66 24.66
CA LEU A 242 -8.43 14.52 23.87
C LEU A 242 -7.92 15.86 23.32
N GLU A 243 -8.83 16.78 22.97
CA GLU A 243 -8.51 18.15 22.56
C GLU A 243 -7.87 18.94 23.69
N LYS A 244 -8.51 18.96 24.87
CA LYS A 244 -7.96 19.63 26.06
C LYS A 244 -6.61 19.07 26.48
N ALA A 245 -6.40 17.76 26.31
CA ALA A 245 -5.14 17.10 26.62
C ALA A 245 -4.10 17.21 25.48
N GLY A 246 -4.42 17.80 24.33
CA GLY A 246 -3.50 17.99 23.20
C GLY A 246 -3.20 16.72 22.38
N VAL A 247 -3.73 15.57 22.78
CA VAL A 247 -3.57 14.27 22.09
C VAL A 247 -4.31 14.27 20.75
N TRP A 248 -5.43 14.98 20.66
CA TRP A 248 -6.24 15.05 19.44
C TRP A 248 -5.48 15.58 18.23
N LYS A 249 -4.59 16.56 18.43
CA LYS A 249 -3.75 17.13 17.36
C LYS A 249 -2.84 16.08 16.72
N GLU A 250 -2.27 15.19 17.54
CA GLU A 250 -1.44 14.08 17.06
C GLU A 250 -2.26 13.02 16.32
N ILE A 251 -3.45 12.68 16.84
CA ILE A 251 -4.38 11.77 16.17
C ILE A 251 -4.78 12.33 14.80
N MET A 252 -5.13 13.61 14.72
CA MET A 252 -5.44 14.29 13.47
C MET A 252 -4.25 14.33 12.51
N SER A 253 -3.02 14.52 13.01
CA SER A 253 -1.80 14.40 12.19
C SER A 253 -1.65 13.01 11.56
N PHE A 254 -2.00 11.94 12.28
CA PHE A 254 -1.99 10.58 11.73
C PHE A 254 -3.12 10.36 10.71
N LEU A 255 -4.30 10.91 10.96
CA LEU A 255 -5.43 10.85 10.02
C LEU A 255 -5.12 11.63 8.73
N ASN A 256 -4.49 12.81 8.83
CA ASN A 256 -4.04 13.57 7.67
C ASN A 256 -3.04 12.78 6.82
N LYS A 257 -2.09 12.07 7.46
CA LYS A 257 -1.17 11.17 6.73
C LYS A 257 -1.90 10.04 5.99
N MET A 258 -3.04 9.56 6.51
CA MET A 258 -3.88 8.58 5.81
C MET A 258 -4.68 9.24 4.68
N ALA A 259 -5.21 10.44 4.90
CA ALA A 259 -5.95 11.22 3.93
C ALA A 259 -5.08 11.61 2.72
N ASP A 260 -3.82 11.98 2.94
CA ASP A 260 -2.82 12.22 1.89
C ASP A 260 -2.61 10.99 0.99
N ARG A 261 -2.92 9.79 1.50
CA ARG A 261 -2.83 8.50 0.78
C ARG A 261 -4.20 7.93 0.41
N SER A 262 -5.25 8.75 0.42
CA SER A 262 -6.62 8.36 0.07
C SER A 262 -6.71 7.70 -1.31
N CYS A 263 -6.01 8.22 -2.33
CA CYS A 263 -5.95 7.59 -3.65
C CYS A 263 -5.47 6.13 -3.58
N SER A 264 -4.41 5.85 -2.81
CA SER A 264 -3.90 4.49 -2.60
C SER A 264 -4.89 3.62 -1.82
N LEU A 265 -5.56 4.18 -0.81
CA LEU A 265 -6.57 3.48 -0.02
C LEU A 265 -7.79 3.08 -0.85
N ILE A 266 -8.22 3.96 -1.76
CA ILE A 266 -9.34 3.72 -2.68
C ILE A 266 -9.01 2.62 -3.69
N HIS A 267 -7.76 2.52 -4.14
CA HIS A 267 -7.32 1.39 -4.96
C HIS A 267 -7.43 0.04 -4.23
N ASN A 268 -7.44 0.03 -2.88
CA ASN A 268 -7.63 -1.16 -2.05
C ASN A 268 -6.70 -2.34 -2.41
N VAL A 269 -5.44 -2.04 -2.77
CA VAL A 269 -4.45 -3.05 -3.17
C VAL A 269 -3.48 -3.41 -2.04
N ASN A 270 -2.96 -4.63 -2.07
CA ASN A 270 -1.92 -5.09 -1.16
C ASN A 270 -0.75 -5.77 -1.88
N ASN A 271 0.38 -5.92 -1.19
CA ASN A 271 1.59 -6.56 -1.70
C ASN A 271 1.75 -8.01 -1.21
N ASN A 272 0.67 -8.64 -0.72
CA ASN A 272 0.72 -9.99 -0.14
C ASN A 272 1.27 -11.01 -1.14
N ILE A 273 1.05 -10.81 -2.44
CA ILE A 273 1.58 -11.70 -3.47
C ILE A 273 3.12 -11.70 -3.53
N CYS A 274 3.76 -10.56 -3.28
CA CYS A 274 5.21 -10.47 -3.17
C CYS A 274 5.71 -11.17 -1.91
N GLU A 275 4.96 -11.12 -0.80
CA GLU A 275 5.28 -11.88 0.42
C GLU A 275 5.18 -13.39 0.18
N ILE A 276 4.14 -13.84 -0.54
CA ILE A 276 3.99 -15.23 -0.99
C ILE A 276 5.17 -15.62 -1.88
N ALA A 277 5.54 -14.78 -2.85
CA ALA A 277 6.69 -15.03 -3.72
C ALA A 277 7.99 -15.20 -2.92
N ASN A 278 8.19 -14.33 -1.93
CA ASN A 278 9.33 -14.39 -1.04
C ASN A 278 9.35 -15.69 -0.21
N SER A 279 8.19 -16.12 0.29
CA SER A 279 8.02 -17.38 1.02
C SER A 279 8.33 -18.61 0.16
N VAL A 280 7.81 -18.66 -1.08
CA VAL A 280 8.13 -19.72 -2.03
C VAL A 280 9.63 -19.74 -2.32
N THR A 281 10.22 -18.60 -2.62
CA THR A 281 11.66 -18.50 -2.89
C THR A 281 12.49 -19.01 -1.71
N THR A 282 12.09 -18.68 -0.49
CA THR A 282 12.78 -19.13 0.73
C THR A 282 12.77 -20.65 0.87
N LYS A 283 11.67 -21.32 0.47
CA LYS A 283 11.58 -22.79 0.44
C LYS A 283 12.56 -23.40 -0.57
N PHE A 284 12.68 -22.83 -1.76
CA PHE A 284 13.63 -23.29 -2.78
C PHE A 284 15.08 -23.05 -2.38
N ILE A 285 15.36 -21.95 -1.69
CA ILE A 285 16.68 -21.68 -1.11
C ILE A 285 16.99 -22.66 0.05
N ALA A 286 15.97 -23.30 0.64
CA ALA A 286 16.04 -24.10 1.87
C ALA A 286 16.53 -23.30 3.09
N GLY A 287 16.25 -21.98 3.08
CA GLY A 287 16.71 -21.04 4.10
C GLY A 287 18.24 -21.01 4.26
N LYS A 288 18.72 -20.65 5.46
CA LYS A 288 20.16 -20.58 5.79
C LYS A 288 20.85 -21.97 5.90
N ARG A 289 20.10 -23.08 5.78
CA ARG A 289 20.59 -24.43 6.09
C ARG A 289 21.41 -25.09 4.98
N ILE A 290 21.21 -24.68 3.72
CA ILE A 290 21.92 -25.28 2.58
C ILE A 290 22.69 -24.18 1.85
N PHE A 291 23.91 -23.96 2.32
CA PHE A 291 24.84 -22.98 1.76
C PHE A 291 25.74 -23.62 0.71
N TYR A 292 25.27 -23.69 -0.53
CA TYR A 292 26.16 -23.81 -1.67
C TYR A 292 26.67 -22.41 -2.00
N SER A 293 27.94 -22.15 -1.68
CA SER A 293 28.66 -20.87 -1.82
C SER A 293 28.76 -20.33 -3.25
N GLY A 294 28.14 -20.98 -4.24
CA GLY A 294 28.06 -20.52 -5.62
C GLY A 294 26.77 -19.76 -5.90
N ARG A 295 26.88 -18.51 -6.36
CA ARG A 295 25.74 -17.71 -6.82
C ARG A 295 24.92 -18.42 -7.90
N ASP A 296 25.54 -19.23 -8.76
CA ASP A 296 24.82 -20.00 -9.78
C ASP A 296 23.73 -20.90 -9.15
N SER A 297 24.05 -21.59 -8.06
CA SER A 297 23.06 -22.38 -7.32
C SER A 297 21.96 -21.53 -6.67
N PHE A 298 22.28 -20.31 -6.22
CA PHE A 298 21.32 -19.42 -5.58
C PHE A 298 20.40 -18.75 -6.61
N ASN A 299 20.96 -18.28 -7.72
CA ASN A 299 20.24 -17.69 -8.84
C ASN A 299 19.33 -18.73 -9.48
N THR A 300 19.84 -19.95 -9.73
CA THR A 300 19.05 -21.07 -10.24
C THR A 300 17.91 -21.44 -9.29
N ARG A 301 18.13 -21.47 -7.96
CA ARG A 301 17.05 -21.71 -6.98
C ARG A 301 16.00 -20.60 -6.97
N CYS A 302 16.42 -19.33 -7.06
CA CYS A 302 15.50 -18.19 -7.18
C CYS A 302 14.68 -18.26 -8.49
N GLY A 303 15.34 -18.51 -9.62
CA GLY A 303 14.67 -18.68 -10.92
C GLY A 303 13.73 -19.88 -10.94
N THR A 304 14.13 -20.99 -10.33
CA THR A 304 13.26 -22.17 -10.17
C THR A 304 12.03 -21.85 -9.31
N ALA A 305 12.19 -21.02 -8.26
CA ALA A 305 11.06 -20.57 -7.45
C ALA A 305 10.09 -19.70 -8.25
N ALA A 306 10.61 -18.75 -9.05
CA ALA A 306 9.81 -17.92 -9.94
C ALA A 306 9.04 -18.77 -10.96
N LEU A 307 9.73 -19.74 -11.58
CA LEU A 307 9.09 -20.69 -12.50
C LEU A 307 8.03 -21.55 -11.80
N ALA A 308 8.29 -22.00 -10.57
CA ALA A 308 7.32 -22.74 -9.77
C ALA A 308 6.06 -21.94 -9.47
N MET A 309 6.17 -20.63 -9.23
CA MET A 309 5.00 -19.77 -9.09
C MET A 309 4.22 -19.65 -10.39
N ASN A 310 4.92 -19.36 -11.50
CA ASN A 310 4.28 -19.15 -12.81
C ASN A 310 3.59 -20.42 -13.33
N THR A 311 4.08 -21.59 -12.93
CA THR A 311 3.58 -22.90 -13.37
C THR A 311 2.68 -23.58 -12.33
N SER A 312 2.24 -22.86 -11.29
CA SER A 312 1.42 -23.42 -10.19
C SER A 312 2.02 -24.70 -9.58
N GLY A 313 3.35 -24.77 -9.51
CA GLY A 313 4.09 -25.91 -8.96
C GLY A 313 4.42 -27.04 -9.94
N GLN A 314 4.08 -26.88 -11.23
CA GLN A 314 4.41 -27.83 -12.31
C GLN A 314 5.78 -27.58 -12.97
N PHE A 315 6.65 -26.74 -12.37
CA PHE A 315 7.93 -26.33 -12.96
C PHE A 315 8.80 -27.50 -13.42
N ARG A 316 8.82 -28.63 -12.70
CA ARG A 316 9.59 -29.82 -13.10
C ARG A 316 9.18 -30.36 -14.46
N ARG A 317 7.87 -30.39 -14.73
CA ARG A 317 7.31 -30.81 -16.03
C ARG A 317 7.73 -29.85 -17.13
N VAL A 318 7.68 -28.56 -16.86
CA VAL A 318 8.05 -27.52 -17.84
C VAL A 318 9.53 -27.59 -18.16
N ILE A 319 10.40 -27.70 -17.15
CA ILE A 319 11.85 -27.85 -17.35
C ILE A 319 12.15 -29.12 -18.16
N GLN A 320 11.56 -30.26 -17.79
CA GLN A 320 11.82 -31.51 -18.47
C GLN A 320 11.36 -31.49 -19.93
N LYS A 321 10.15 -30.98 -20.20
CA LYS A 321 9.69 -30.79 -21.58
C LYS A 321 10.62 -29.89 -22.38
N HIS A 322 11.16 -28.84 -21.76
CA HIS A 322 12.10 -27.96 -22.44
C HIS A 322 13.47 -28.63 -22.70
N MET A 323 13.92 -29.49 -21.80
CA MET A 323 15.17 -30.25 -21.94
C MET A 323 15.08 -31.45 -22.89
N GLN A 324 13.87 -31.95 -23.16
CA GLN A 324 13.60 -33.14 -23.96
C GLN A 324 12.72 -32.81 -25.18
N ASP A 325 12.88 -31.63 -25.77
CA ASP A 325 12.21 -31.22 -27.03
C ASP A 325 10.69 -31.47 -27.08
N GLY A 326 10.01 -31.25 -25.95
CA GLY A 326 8.55 -31.36 -25.82
C GLY A 326 8.07 -32.69 -25.21
N GLU A 327 8.95 -33.68 -25.03
CA GLU A 327 8.58 -34.97 -24.47
C GLU A 327 8.07 -34.84 -23.03
N SER A 328 6.97 -35.55 -22.75
CA SER A 328 6.36 -35.50 -21.42
C SER A 328 7.21 -36.23 -20.39
N PRO A 329 7.25 -35.74 -19.14
CA PRO A 329 7.82 -36.51 -18.05
C PRO A 329 7.22 -37.90 -18.00
N GLY A 330 8.06 -38.93 -17.94
CA GLY A 330 7.62 -40.32 -17.87
C GLY A 330 6.55 -40.56 -16.80
N THR A 331 5.88 -41.71 -16.89
CA THR A 331 4.63 -42.04 -16.17
C THR A 331 4.64 -41.64 -14.69
N PHE A 332 5.72 -41.93 -13.96
CA PHE A 332 5.86 -41.62 -12.53
C PHE A 332 5.79 -40.12 -12.22
N THR A 333 6.47 -39.28 -13.01
CA THR A 333 6.50 -37.83 -12.78
C THR A 333 5.18 -37.19 -13.20
N SER A 334 4.55 -37.72 -14.24
CA SER A 334 3.18 -37.34 -14.62
C SER A 334 2.19 -37.65 -13.49
N GLN A 335 2.19 -38.87 -12.96
CA GLN A 335 1.32 -39.28 -11.83
C GLN A 335 1.56 -38.42 -10.58
N HIS A 336 2.82 -38.18 -10.21
CA HIS A 336 3.16 -37.31 -9.07
C HIS A 336 2.60 -35.89 -9.23
N ASN A 337 2.74 -35.30 -10.42
CA ASN A 337 2.22 -33.97 -10.72
C ASN A 337 0.69 -33.94 -10.66
N THR A 338 0.01 -34.93 -11.24
CA THR A 338 -1.45 -35.06 -11.20
C THR A 338 -1.98 -35.18 -9.77
N LEU A 339 -1.35 -36.01 -8.94
CA LEU A 339 -1.69 -36.14 -7.52
C LEU A 339 -1.52 -34.82 -6.76
N LYS A 340 -0.41 -34.10 -7.02
CA LYS A 340 -0.14 -32.82 -6.38
C LYS A 340 -1.15 -31.74 -6.79
N VAL A 341 -1.49 -31.66 -8.08
CA VAL A 341 -2.53 -30.76 -8.60
C VAL A 341 -3.88 -31.11 -7.96
N SER A 342 -4.27 -32.39 -7.93
CA SER A 342 -5.51 -32.84 -7.30
C SER A 342 -5.59 -32.45 -5.82
N LYS A 343 -4.52 -32.65 -5.05
CA LYS A 343 -4.45 -32.22 -3.64
C LYS A 343 -4.62 -30.70 -3.47
N LEU A 344 -3.96 -29.91 -4.31
CA LEU A 344 -4.05 -28.45 -4.27
C LEU A 344 -5.46 -27.96 -4.66
N THR A 345 -6.04 -28.52 -5.72
CA THR A 345 -7.40 -28.22 -6.18
C THR A 345 -8.42 -28.63 -5.12
N GLY A 346 -8.28 -29.81 -4.52
CA GLY A 346 -9.13 -30.26 -3.41
C GLY A 346 -9.04 -29.34 -2.19
N ALA A 347 -7.84 -28.88 -1.83
CA ALA A 347 -7.67 -27.92 -0.74
C ALA A 347 -8.27 -26.54 -1.07
N ARG A 348 -8.19 -26.08 -2.33
CA ARG A 348 -8.87 -24.86 -2.79
C ARG A 348 -10.39 -25.01 -2.72
N LYS A 349 -10.95 -26.11 -3.27
CA LYS A 349 -12.39 -26.40 -3.21
C LYS A 349 -12.89 -26.47 -1.77
N ARG A 350 -12.18 -27.16 -0.87
CA ARG A 350 -12.54 -27.18 0.56
C ARG A 350 -12.53 -25.79 1.19
N ARG A 351 -11.60 -24.90 0.82
CA ARG A 351 -11.60 -23.50 1.31
C ARG A 351 -12.76 -22.68 0.73
N ALA A 352 -13.13 -22.90 -0.53
CA ALA A 352 -14.23 -22.23 -1.20
C ALA A 352 -15.62 -22.66 -0.65
N LEU A 353 -15.77 -23.92 -0.26
CA LEU A 353 -17.02 -24.44 0.32
C LEU A 353 -17.39 -23.84 1.69
N PHE A 354 -16.47 -23.12 2.34
CA PHE A 354 -16.71 -22.41 3.62
C PHE A 354 -16.80 -20.89 3.45
N MET A 355 -17.04 -20.38 2.23
CA MET A 355 -17.17 -18.94 2.01
C MET A 355 -18.53 -18.43 2.51
N GLU A 356 -19.60 -19.22 2.38
CA GLU A 356 -20.97 -18.79 2.68
C GLU A 356 -21.38 -19.03 4.14
N SER A 357 -20.65 -19.86 4.88
CA SER A 357 -20.96 -20.22 6.28
C SER A 357 -20.17 -19.42 7.33
N ARG A 358 -19.64 -18.25 6.97
CA ARG A 358 -18.90 -17.37 7.89
C ARG A 358 -19.77 -16.48 8.78
N GLN A 359 -21.10 -16.60 8.74
CA GLN A 359 -21.88 -16.12 9.88
C GLN A 359 -21.61 -17.09 11.05
N PRO A 360 -20.95 -16.66 12.13
CA PRO A 360 -20.81 -17.52 13.30
C PRO A 360 -22.23 -17.95 13.73
N PRO A 361 -22.45 -19.21 14.13
CA PRO A 361 -23.76 -19.62 14.63
C PRO A 361 -24.14 -18.69 15.78
N LYS A 362 -25.26 -17.96 15.63
CA LYS A 362 -25.79 -17.05 16.66
C LYS A 362 -25.97 -17.83 17.96
N ARG A 363 -24.97 -17.78 18.84
CA ARG A 363 -25.09 -18.31 20.19
C ARG A 363 -26.01 -17.36 20.93
N ARG A 364 -27.27 -17.77 21.16
CA ARG A 364 -28.15 -17.08 22.12
C ARG A 364 -27.43 -17.07 23.48
N ARG A 365 -26.85 -15.92 23.84
CA ARG A 365 -26.43 -15.64 25.20
C ARG A 365 -27.16 -14.39 25.67
N THR A 366 -27.93 -14.58 26.72
CA THR A 366 -28.53 -13.54 27.55
C THR A 366 -27.41 -12.86 28.35
N ALA A 367 -26.91 -11.73 27.86
CA ALA A 367 -26.22 -10.72 28.67
C ALA A 367 -26.14 -9.43 27.85
N ALA A 368 -26.63 -8.33 28.41
CA ALA A 368 -26.50 -7.01 27.81
C ALA A 368 -25.01 -6.58 27.78
N GLY A 369 -24.45 -6.34 26.59
CA GLY A 369 -23.10 -5.83 26.34
C GLY A 369 -22.83 -5.64 24.83
N PRO A 370 -21.76 -4.92 24.45
CA PRO A 370 -21.77 -3.59 23.82
C PRO A 370 -21.91 -3.58 22.28
N ASP A 371 -22.29 -2.38 21.77
CA ASP A 371 -22.23 -1.80 20.40
C ASP A 371 -22.19 -2.76 19.18
N GLU A 372 -23.10 -2.56 18.22
CA GLU A 372 -23.30 -3.40 17.02
C GLU A 372 -22.02 -3.57 16.17
N ASP A 373 -21.08 -2.63 16.25
CA ASP A 373 -19.80 -2.69 15.55
C ASP A 373 -18.65 -3.31 16.38
N TYR A 374 -18.79 -3.49 17.71
CA TYR A 374 -17.73 -3.97 18.61
C TYR A 374 -18.22 -4.85 19.78
N GLY A 375 -17.92 -6.14 19.71
CA GLY A 375 -18.28 -7.13 20.71
C GLY A 375 -18.23 -8.54 20.12
N LEU A 376 -18.59 -9.56 20.90
CA LEU A 376 -18.70 -10.94 20.41
C LEU A 376 -19.76 -11.10 19.29
N ASP A 377 -20.67 -10.13 19.19
CA ASP A 377 -21.74 -10.03 18.19
C ASP A 377 -21.46 -8.96 17.11
N ALA A 378 -20.29 -8.31 17.14
CA ALA A 378 -19.91 -7.39 16.08
C ALA A 378 -19.97 -8.13 14.74
N GLN A 379 -20.80 -7.62 13.83
CA GLN A 379 -20.57 -7.89 12.42
C GLN A 379 -19.24 -7.21 12.11
N GLY A 380 -18.15 -7.97 12.27
CA GLY A 380 -16.86 -7.59 11.71
C GLY A 380 -17.14 -7.08 10.29
N PRO A 381 -16.50 -5.97 9.86
CA PRO A 381 -16.71 -5.46 8.51
C PRO A 381 -16.67 -6.68 7.61
N GLU A 382 -17.75 -6.93 6.86
CA GLU A 382 -17.84 -8.10 6.00
C GLU A 382 -16.48 -8.25 5.34
N ASP A 383 -15.74 -9.27 5.75
CA ASP A 383 -14.38 -9.49 5.29
C ASP A 383 -14.53 -9.96 3.84
N GLU A 384 -14.85 -9.01 2.95
CA GLU A 384 -14.37 -8.94 1.58
C GLU A 384 -12.83 -8.76 1.60
N ASP A 385 -12.17 -8.84 2.76
CA ASP A 385 -10.77 -9.29 2.90
C ASP A 385 -10.68 -10.82 2.71
N ASP A 386 -11.30 -11.33 1.65
CA ASP A 386 -10.81 -12.56 1.05
C ASP A 386 -9.34 -12.34 0.65
N PRO A 387 -8.45 -13.35 0.74
CA PRO A 387 -7.35 -13.37 -0.20
C PRO A 387 -8.05 -13.36 -1.56
N GLN A 388 -8.04 -12.20 -2.25
CA GLN A 388 -8.67 -12.07 -3.57
C GLN A 388 -8.40 -13.38 -4.28
N PRO A 389 -9.45 -14.14 -4.66
CA PRO A 389 -9.24 -15.25 -5.57
C PRO A 389 -8.31 -14.68 -6.62
N LEU A 390 -7.16 -15.34 -6.89
CA LEU A 390 -6.36 -14.99 -8.07
C LEU A 390 -7.38 -14.69 -9.14
N PRO A 391 -7.47 -13.43 -9.62
CA PRO A 391 -8.66 -12.97 -10.32
C PRO A 391 -8.94 -14.05 -11.34
N GLU A 392 -10.19 -14.54 -11.35
CA GLU A 392 -10.62 -15.49 -12.37
C GLU A 392 -10.01 -14.99 -13.66
N VAL A 393 -9.18 -15.83 -14.27
CA VAL A 393 -8.34 -15.41 -15.39
C VAL A 393 -9.32 -14.82 -16.38
N GLU A 394 -9.41 -13.49 -16.44
CA GLU A 394 -10.31 -12.82 -17.35
C GLU A 394 -9.99 -13.44 -18.70
N ASP A 395 -11.03 -13.92 -19.39
CA ASP A 395 -10.87 -14.64 -20.63
C ASP A 395 -9.84 -13.89 -21.47
N VAL A 396 -8.81 -14.58 -21.96
CA VAL A 396 -7.61 -13.91 -22.50
C VAL A 396 -8.01 -12.89 -23.56
N ALA A 397 -9.07 -13.17 -24.32
CA ALA A 397 -9.70 -12.27 -25.28
C ALA A 397 -10.25 -10.96 -24.67
N VAL A 398 -10.90 -11.02 -23.50
CA VAL A 398 -11.41 -9.83 -22.78
C VAL A 398 -10.25 -9.00 -22.25
N LEU A 399 -9.21 -9.64 -21.72
CA LEU A 399 -8.01 -8.95 -21.24
C LEU A 399 -7.25 -8.30 -22.40
N GLU A 400 -7.11 -8.98 -23.53
CA GLU A 400 -6.52 -8.44 -24.76
C GLU A 400 -7.31 -7.25 -25.31
N ALA A 401 -8.65 -7.30 -25.28
CA ALA A 401 -9.49 -6.18 -25.69
C ALA A 401 -9.32 -4.97 -24.78
N LYS A 402 -9.27 -5.17 -23.45
CA LYS A 402 -8.99 -4.10 -22.48
C LYS A 402 -7.60 -3.50 -22.65
N ILE A 403 -6.59 -4.34 -22.89
CA ILE A 403 -5.22 -3.89 -23.16
C ILE A 403 -5.18 -3.05 -24.44
N ARG A 404 -5.82 -3.51 -25.53
CA ARG A 404 -5.88 -2.78 -26.80
C ARG A 404 -6.55 -1.41 -26.63
N ALA A 405 -7.70 -1.35 -25.98
CA ALA A 405 -8.40 -0.10 -25.71
C ALA A 405 -7.55 0.87 -24.86
N HIS A 406 -6.77 0.35 -23.91
CA HIS A 406 -5.88 1.17 -23.09
C HIS A 406 -4.68 1.68 -23.89
N MET A 407 -4.09 0.86 -24.76
CA MET A 407 -3.01 1.28 -25.67
C MET A 407 -3.50 2.37 -26.64
N ASP A 408 -4.70 2.21 -27.22
CA ASP A 408 -5.30 3.23 -28.09
C ASP A 408 -5.55 4.56 -27.36
N ALA A 409 -5.90 4.51 -26.07
CA ALA A 409 -6.06 5.71 -25.25
C ALA A 409 -4.71 6.40 -24.95
N ILE A 410 -3.64 5.63 -24.77
CA ILE A 410 -2.28 6.15 -24.61
C ILE A 410 -1.82 6.81 -25.91
N ASP A 411 -2.00 6.16 -27.06
CA ASP A 411 -1.60 6.70 -28.36
C ASP A 411 -2.35 8.00 -28.69
N LYS A 412 -3.67 8.06 -28.45
CA LYS A 412 -4.44 9.32 -28.59
C LYS A 412 -3.97 10.42 -27.66
N SER A 413 -3.55 10.06 -26.44
CA SER A 413 -3.00 11.03 -25.49
C SER A 413 -1.66 11.57 -25.98
N ARG A 414 -0.83 10.70 -26.57
CA ARG A 414 0.44 11.07 -27.20
C ARG A 414 0.25 12.01 -28.39
N GLU A 415 -0.67 11.72 -29.29
CA GLU A 415 -0.99 12.58 -30.44
C GLU A 415 -1.41 13.98 -29.99
N ARG A 416 -2.29 14.08 -29.00
CA ARG A 416 -2.70 15.38 -28.40
C ARG A 416 -1.52 16.13 -27.80
N ILE A 417 -0.59 15.43 -27.15
CA ILE A 417 0.60 16.05 -26.57
C ILE A 417 1.55 16.55 -27.67
N GLU A 418 1.77 15.77 -28.73
CA GLU A 418 2.56 16.18 -29.89
C GLU A 418 1.95 17.39 -30.59
N GLU A 419 0.62 17.46 -30.69
CA GLU A 419 -0.12 18.62 -31.19
C GLU A 419 0.09 19.86 -30.29
N ILE A 420 -0.02 19.72 -28.97
CA ILE A 420 0.25 20.80 -28.01
C ILE A 420 1.70 21.28 -28.12
N MET A 421 2.67 20.38 -28.26
CA MET A 421 4.09 20.74 -28.44
C MET A 421 4.30 21.51 -29.73
N LYS A 422 3.67 21.08 -30.83
CA LYS A 422 3.73 21.78 -32.12
C LYS A 422 3.12 23.17 -32.03
N ILE A 423 2.01 23.32 -31.31
CA ILE A 423 1.39 24.63 -31.02
C ILE A 423 2.33 25.51 -30.19
N ALA A 424 2.94 24.97 -29.13
CA ALA A 424 3.88 25.71 -28.28
C ALA A 424 5.13 26.15 -29.05
N GLN A 425 5.64 25.31 -29.96
CA GLN A 425 6.81 25.59 -30.78
C GLN A 425 6.50 26.65 -31.85
N ASN A 426 5.34 26.56 -32.51
CA ASN A 426 4.85 27.58 -33.45
C ASN A 426 4.57 28.93 -32.75
N SER A 427 4.09 28.89 -31.49
CA SER A 427 3.91 30.10 -30.67
C SER A 427 5.23 30.75 -30.27
N TRP A 428 6.34 29.99 -30.25
CA TRP A 428 7.68 30.48 -29.94
C TRP A 428 8.36 31.11 -31.16
N GLU A 429 8.08 30.59 -32.37
CA GLU A 429 8.61 31.13 -33.63
C GLU A 429 7.86 32.38 -34.12
N GLY A 430 6.65 32.64 -33.61
CA GLY A 430 5.82 33.82 -33.94
C GLY A 430 6.03 35.07 -33.05
N GLY A 431 7.05 35.09 -32.19
CA GLY A 431 7.34 36.25 -31.33
C GLY A 431 7.78 37.49 -32.14
N PRO A 432 7.44 38.72 -31.70
CA PRO A 432 7.76 39.94 -32.44
C PRO A 432 9.28 40.09 -32.65
N PRO A 433 9.73 40.75 -33.74
CA PRO A 433 11.14 40.87 -34.05
C PRO A 433 11.88 41.51 -32.87
N ARG A 434 12.97 40.86 -32.45
CA ARG A 434 13.84 41.35 -31.38
C ARG A 434 14.28 42.78 -31.73
N SER A 435 13.80 43.75 -30.95
CA SER A 435 14.32 45.11 -30.98
C SER A 435 15.82 45.07 -30.65
N PRO A 436 16.70 45.83 -31.35
CA PRO A 436 18.11 45.87 -31.01
C PRO A 436 18.27 46.56 -29.65
N CYS A 437 18.44 45.79 -28.58
CA CYS A 437 18.74 46.35 -27.27
C CYS A 437 20.20 46.80 -27.26
N ALA A 438 20.39 48.09 -26.96
CA ALA A 438 21.67 48.77 -26.94
C ALA A 438 22.71 48.04 -26.08
N ARG A 439 23.93 47.91 -26.61
CA ARG A 439 25.13 47.58 -25.82
C ARG A 439 25.38 48.72 -24.83
N THR A 440 25.02 48.54 -23.58
CA THR A 440 25.69 49.23 -22.47
C THR A 440 26.81 48.34 -21.94
N SER A 441 28.03 48.78 -22.18
CA SER A 441 29.25 48.22 -21.62
C SER A 441 29.29 48.39 -20.11
N VAL A 442 29.31 47.30 -19.34
CA VAL A 442 29.95 47.29 -18.02
C VAL A 442 30.57 45.91 -17.81
N ASP A 443 31.75 45.75 -18.39
CA ASP A 443 32.68 44.68 -18.06
C ASP A 443 33.75 45.32 -17.16
N LYS A 444 33.72 45.07 -15.85
CA LYS A 444 34.86 45.14 -14.92
C LYS A 444 34.42 44.84 -13.48
N HIS A 445 35.26 44.02 -12.83
CA HIS A 445 35.33 43.71 -11.39
C HIS A 445 34.39 42.63 -10.82
N TYR A 446 34.86 41.38 -10.80
CA TYR A 446 35.48 40.80 -9.59
C TYR A 446 36.04 39.39 -9.90
N ARG A 447 37.33 39.31 -10.21
CA ARG A 447 38.15 38.11 -9.98
C ARG A 447 39.33 38.55 -9.12
N ARG A 448 39.61 37.75 -8.08
CA ARG A 448 40.75 37.76 -7.13
C ARG A 448 40.48 38.31 -5.72
N ARG A 449 40.24 37.37 -4.80
CA ARG A 449 41.04 37.16 -3.56
C ARG A 449 41.31 35.65 -3.54
N ALA A 450 42.53 35.17 -3.74
CA ALA A 450 43.67 35.19 -2.81
C ALA A 450 43.29 34.57 -1.47
#